data_AF-A0AAN6GX81-F1
#
_entry.id   AF-A0AAN6GX81-F1
#
_cell.length_a   1.000
_cell.length_b   1.000
_cell.length_c   1.000
_cell.angle_alpha   90.00
_cell.angle_beta   90.00
_cell.angle_gamma   90.00
#
_symmetry.space_group_name_H-M   'P 1'
#
loop_
_entity.id
_entity.type
_entity.pdbx_description
1 polymer ?
#
loop_
_entity_poly.entity_id
_entity_poly.type
_entity_poly.pdbx_seq_one_letter_code
_entity_poly.pdbx_strand_id
1 'polypeptide(L)'
;TAEIVWKIKQFGGGKEFLMRAELGLPSVRGDEERGGGMMGGFGGSMGGVGSNSKVSGKRPINVKFEIPYFTTSGIQVRYLKIIEPKLQYPSLPWVRYITQSGDIAVRLPDVTIEDRSRTR
;
A
#
# COMPACT_ATOMS: atom_id res chain seq x y z
N THR A 1 -9.97 3.38 9.44
CA THR A 1 -9.33 3.94 8.22
C THR A 1 -9.94 3.26 7.01
N ALA A 2 -10.51 4.03 6.08
CA ALA A 2 -11.04 3.46 4.85
C ALA A 2 -9.90 3.19 3.86
N GLU A 3 -9.88 2.02 3.24
CA GLU A 3 -8.95 1.67 2.16
C GLU A 3 -9.68 0.87 1.08
N ILE A 4 -9.18 0.95 -0.14
CA ILE A 4 -9.67 0.14 -1.26
C ILE A 4 -8.76 -1.07 -1.38
N VAL A 5 -9.32 -2.27 -1.28
CA VAL A 5 -8.57 -3.53 -1.46
C VAL A 5 -8.96 -4.17 -2.78
N TRP A 6 -8.02 -4.18 -3.73
CA TRP A 6 -8.18 -4.94 -4.97
C TRP A 6 -7.59 -6.34 -4.82
N LYS A 7 -8.46 -7.36 -4.86
CA LYS A 7 -8.05 -8.76 -4.69
C LYS A 7 -8.07 -9.50 -6.02
N ILE A 8 -6.89 -9.94 -6.47
CA ILE A 8 -6.74 -10.81 -7.64
C ILE A 8 -6.29 -12.18 -7.15
N LYS A 9 -7.08 -13.23 -7.43
CA LYS A 9 -6.78 -14.60 -6.96
C LYS A 9 -5.62 -15.24 -7.71
N GLN A 10 -5.57 -15.03 -9.03
CA GLN A 10 -4.57 -15.61 -9.91
C GLN A 10 -4.09 -14.53 -10.86
N PHE A 11 -2.79 -14.23 -10.80
CA PHE A 11 -2.14 -13.25 -11.65
C PHE A 11 -1.05 -13.95 -12.45
N GLY A 12 -1.31 -14.20 -13.73
CA GLY A 12 -0.31 -14.82 -14.62
C GLY A 12 0.83 -13.85 -14.90
N GLY A 13 2.06 -14.36 -14.99
CA GLY A 13 3.21 -13.55 -15.39
C GLY A 13 3.03 -12.91 -16.76
N GLY A 14 3.59 -11.72 -16.97
CA GLY A 14 3.48 -10.97 -18.23
C GLY A 14 2.09 -10.41 -18.54
N LYS A 15 1.18 -10.39 -17.57
CA LYS A 15 -0.16 -9.80 -17.72
C LYS A 15 -0.23 -8.42 -17.09
N GLU A 16 -1.09 -7.58 -17.65
CA GLU A 16 -1.44 -6.26 -17.11
C GLU A 16 -2.93 -6.22 -16.83
N PHE A 17 -3.30 -5.74 -15.64
CA PHE A 17 -4.69 -5.59 -15.21
C PHE A 17 -4.89 -4.14 -14.79
N LEU A 18 -6.09 -3.59 -15.01
CA LEU A 18 -6.43 -2.21 -14.69
C LEU A 18 -7.59 -2.15 -13.69
N MET A 19 -7.49 -1.25 -12.72
CA MET A 19 -8.58 -0.87 -11.82
C MET A 19 -8.83 0.63 -11.93
N ARG A 20 -10.10 1.01 -12.09
CA ARG A 20 -10.57 2.40 -12.00
C ARG A 20 -11.54 2.52 -10.83
N ALA A 21 -11.35 3.55 -10.00
CA ALA A 21 -12.24 3.87 -8.90
C ALA A 21 -12.55 5.37 -8.93
N GLU A 22 -13.79 5.73 -8.63
CA GLU A 22 -14.24 7.11 -8.51
C GLU A 22 -14.81 7.28 -7.10
N LEU A 23 -14.36 8.31 -6.40
CA LEU A 23 -14.73 8.58 -5.01
C LEU A 23 -15.46 9.92 -4.95
N GLY A 24 -16.71 9.89 -4.49
CA GLY A 24 -17.44 11.09 -4.15
C GLY A 24 -16.88 11.67 -2.85
N LEU A 25 -16.20 12.81 -2.94
CA LEU A 25 -15.70 13.52 -1.77
C LEU A 25 -16.78 14.46 -1.24
N PRO A 26 -16.95 14.60 0.10
CA PRO A 26 -17.75 15.66 0.66
C PRO A 26 -17.26 17.02 0.15
N SER A 27 -18.21 17.90 -0.20
CA SER A 27 -17.89 19.27 -0.64
C SER A 27 -17.35 20.15 0.50
N VAL A 28 -17.60 19.75 1.75
CA VAL A 28 -17.11 20.42 2.95
C VAL A 28 -15.76 19.83 3.31
N ARG A 29 -14.72 20.68 3.34
CA ARG A 29 -13.40 20.27 3.86
C ARG A 29 -13.54 20.02 5.35
N GLY A 30 -13.09 18.85 5.81
CA GLY A 30 -13.03 18.56 7.24
C GLY A 30 -11.91 19.37 7.87
N ASP A 31 -12.26 20.31 8.75
CA ASP A 31 -11.30 20.98 9.62
C ASP A 31 -10.85 19.99 10.71
N GLU A 32 -9.98 19.04 10.35
CA GLU A 32 -9.34 18.14 11.32
C GLU A 32 -8.18 18.85 12.05
N GLU A 33 -8.42 20.03 12.60
CA GLU A 33 -7.55 20.66 13.60
C GLU A 33 -8.40 21.52 14.54
N ARG A 34 -9.02 20.90 15.55
CA ARG A 34 -9.27 21.51 16.86
C ARG A 34 -9.72 20.45 17.88
N GLY A 35 -8.75 19.66 18.34
CA GLY A 35 -8.82 19.16 19.71
C GLY A 35 -8.48 20.32 20.65
N GLY A 36 -9.47 20.85 21.37
CA GLY A 36 -9.26 21.73 22.52
C GLY A 36 -10.19 22.96 22.59
N GLY A 37 -11.08 22.97 23.59
CA GLY A 37 -11.53 24.20 24.24
C GLY A 37 -12.96 24.65 23.98
N MET A 38 -13.79 24.56 25.01
CA MET A 38 -15.01 25.34 25.18
C MET A 38 -14.68 26.85 25.31
N MET A 39 -15.19 27.71 24.42
CA MET A 39 -15.45 29.18 24.58
C MET A 39 -15.91 29.68 23.19
N GLY A 40 -16.98 30.43 22.96
CA GLY A 40 -17.49 31.60 23.68
C GLY A 40 -17.04 32.88 22.95
N GLY A 41 -17.95 33.54 22.21
CA GLY A 41 -17.97 35.00 22.01
C GLY A 41 -17.11 35.67 20.92
N PHE A 42 -17.80 36.45 20.08
CA PHE A 42 -17.44 37.75 19.47
C PHE A 42 -16.15 37.94 18.63
N GLY A 43 -16.35 38.32 17.35
CA GLY A 43 -15.72 39.51 16.74
C GLY A 43 -14.26 39.44 16.25
N GLY A 44 -14.09 39.39 14.92
CA GLY A 44 -13.15 40.26 14.20
C GLY A 44 -11.80 39.71 13.74
N SER A 45 -11.42 40.20 12.54
CA SER A 45 -10.06 40.51 12.06
C SER A 45 -9.45 39.62 10.95
N MET A 46 -9.08 40.31 9.87
CA MET A 46 -8.22 39.86 8.77
C MET A 46 -6.86 39.39 9.29
N GLY A 47 -6.32 38.34 8.68
CA GLY A 47 -4.89 38.00 8.75
C GLY A 47 -4.61 36.50 8.67
N GLY A 48 -3.87 36.07 7.64
CA GLY A 48 -3.21 34.76 7.67
C GLY A 48 -3.11 34.03 6.33
N VAL A 49 -2.20 34.52 5.49
CA VAL A 49 -1.28 33.75 4.64
C VAL A 49 -1.45 32.22 4.61
N GLY A 50 -1.81 31.70 3.44
CA GLY A 50 -1.28 30.46 2.87
C GLY A 50 -1.29 29.21 3.74
N SER A 51 -2.45 28.72 4.16
CA SER A 51 -2.55 27.32 4.60
C SER A 51 -2.64 26.44 3.36
N ASN A 52 -1.47 25.99 2.91
CA ASN A 52 -1.34 24.84 2.02
C ASN A 52 -2.12 23.69 2.69
N SER A 53 -3.35 23.42 2.25
CA SER A 53 -4.17 22.33 2.78
C SER A 53 -3.28 21.09 2.78
N LYS A 54 -2.89 20.61 3.96
CA LYS A 54 -2.18 19.35 4.10
C LYS A 54 -3.13 18.30 3.53
N VAL A 55 -2.95 17.99 2.25
CA VAL A 55 -3.52 16.81 1.61
C VAL A 55 -3.17 15.68 2.55
N SER A 56 -4.18 15.09 3.17
CA SER A 56 -4.04 13.94 4.05
C SER A 56 -2.98 13.02 3.46
N GLY A 57 -1.87 12.86 4.18
CA GLY A 57 -0.64 12.31 3.61
C GLY A 57 -0.95 11.05 2.82
N LYS A 58 -0.75 11.09 1.49
CA LYS A 58 -1.15 10.01 0.59
C LYS A 58 -0.43 8.74 1.06
N ARG A 59 -1.18 7.84 1.70
CA ARG A 59 -0.60 6.60 2.22
C ARG A 59 -0.07 5.81 1.03
N PRO A 60 1.12 5.18 1.15
CA PRO A 60 1.62 4.33 0.08
C PRO A 60 0.65 3.19 -0.22
N ILE A 61 0.65 2.75 -1.48
CA ILE A 61 -0.06 1.56 -1.92
C ILE A 61 0.79 0.35 -1.53
N ASN A 62 0.23 -0.50 -0.69
CA ASN A 62 0.86 -1.77 -0.30
C ASN A 62 0.38 -2.88 -1.23
N VAL A 63 1.32 -3.73 -1.66
CA VAL A 63 1.03 -4.89 -2.53
C VAL A 63 1.41 -6.17 -1.82
N LYS A 64 0.47 -7.11 -1.71
CA LYS A 64 0.69 -8.45 -1.15
C LYS A 64 0.55 -9.51 -2.23
N PHE A 65 1.58 -10.33 -2.43
CA PHE A 65 1.55 -11.41 -3.42
C PHE A 65 2.36 -12.63 -2.96
N GLU A 66 2.06 -13.78 -3.57
CA GLU A 66 2.82 -15.02 -3.46
C GLU A 66 2.99 -15.65 -4.85
N ILE A 67 4.22 -16.06 -5.18
CA ILE A 67 4.57 -16.73 -6.44
C ILE A 67 5.18 -18.10 -6.08
N PRO A 68 4.46 -19.20 -6.32
CA PRO A 68 4.96 -20.54 -6.07
C PRO A 68 5.97 -20.96 -7.14
N TYR A 69 6.94 -21.79 -6.75
CA TYR A 69 7.95 -22.40 -7.63
C TYR A 69 8.85 -21.41 -8.39
N PHE A 70 8.90 -20.16 -7.95
CA PHE A 70 9.73 -19.10 -8.52
C PHE A 70 10.68 -18.53 -7.48
N THR A 71 11.90 -18.14 -7.90
CA THR A 71 12.89 -17.47 -7.05
C THR A 71 13.36 -16.17 -7.72
N THR A 72 13.21 -15.05 -7.03
CA THR A 72 13.73 -13.76 -7.52
C THR A 72 15.25 -13.67 -7.35
N SER A 73 15.80 -14.24 -6.28
CA SER A 73 17.25 -14.22 -6.00
C SER A 73 18.05 -15.21 -6.85
N GLY A 74 17.39 -16.13 -7.56
CA GLY A 74 18.05 -17.22 -8.27
C GLY A 74 18.66 -18.30 -7.37
N ILE A 75 18.34 -18.31 -6.07
CA ILE A 75 18.86 -19.31 -5.14
C ILE A 75 18.40 -20.72 -5.54
N GLN A 76 19.34 -21.67 -5.51
CA GLN A 76 19.09 -23.07 -5.82
C GLN A 76 19.74 -23.96 -4.76
N VAL A 77 18.91 -24.77 -4.08
CA VAL A 77 19.38 -25.85 -3.22
C VAL A 77 19.90 -26.98 -4.10
N ARG A 78 21.22 -27.22 -4.06
CA ARG A 78 21.88 -28.24 -4.89
C ARG A 78 21.90 -29.62 -4.25
N TYR A 79 22.11 -29.68 -2.95
CA TYR A 79 22.15 -30.95 -2.21
C TYR A 79 21.53 -30.77 -0.83
N LEU A 80 20.82 -31.80 -0.38
CA LEU A 80 20.39 -31.99 1.00
C LEU A 80 20.94 -33.33 1.47
N LYS A 81 22.06 -33.29 2.19
CA LYS A 81 22.72 -34.51 2.68
C LYS A 81 22.10 -34.93 3.99
N ILE A 82 21.51 -36.12 4.01
CA ILE A 82 20.94 -36.73 5.22
C ILE A 82 21.92 -37.81 5.67
N ILE A 83 22.39 -37.72 6.92
CA ILE A 83 23.33 -38.66 7.52
C ILE A 83 22.63 -39.32 8.69
N GLU A 84 22.23 -40.57 8.52
CA GLU A 84 21.64 -41.40 9.57
C GLU A 84 22.54 -42.62 9.80
N PRO A 85 23.43 -42.58 10.80
CA PRO A 85 24.45 -43.60 10.98
C PRO A 85 23.92 -44.90 11.60
N LYS A 86 22.75 -44.88 12.28
CA LYS A 86 22.28 -46.03 13.07
C LYS A 86 21.27 -46.88 12.32
N LEU A 87 20.24 -46.25 11.76
CA LEU A 87 19.09 -46.95 11.19
C LEU A 87 19.13 -46.97 9.65
N GLN A 88 19.96 -46.14 9.02
CA GLN A 88 20.20 -46.07 7.57
C GLN A 88 18.91 -46.11 6.72
N TYR A 89 17.82 -45.52 7.20
CA TYR A 89 16.56 -45.52 6.45
C TYR A 89 16.68 -44.62 5.21
N PRO A 90 16.00 -44.99 4.10
CA PRO A 90 15.97 -44.15 2.91
C PRO A 90 15.20 -42.84 3.18
N SER A 91 15.76 -41.73 2.71
CA SER A 91 15.16 -40.41 2.84
C SER A 91 14.75 -39.84 1.49
N LEU A 92 13.58 -39.19 1.43
CA LEU A 92 13.06 -38.52 0.23
C LEU A 92 12.98 -37.00 0.49
N PRO A 93 14.09 -36.26 0.38
CA PRO A 93 14.07 -34.82 0.60
C PRO A 93 13.26 -34.09 -0.48
N TRP A 94 12.47 -33.11 -0.08
CA TRP A 94 11.70 -32.24 -0.97
C TRP A 94 12.04 -30.77 -0.73
N VAL A 95 12.06 -29.99 -1.81
CA VAL A 95 12.27 -28.54 -1.76
C VAL A 95 11.14 -27.87 -2.54
N ARG A 96 10.58 -26.81 -1.96
CA ARG A 96 9.63 -25.93 -2.63
C ARG A 96 10.03 -24.48 -2.43
N TYR A 97 10.08 -23.73 -3.52
CA TYR A 97 10.31 -22.30 -3.48
C TYR A 97 9.00 -21.53 -3.44
N ILE A 98 8.98 -20.47 -2.64
CA ILE A 98 7.88 -19.51 -2.55
C ILE A 98 8.50 -18.12 -2.52
N THR A 99 8.11 -17.27 -3.45
CA THR A 99 8.45 -15.84 -3.38
C THR A 99 7.24 -15.09 -2.84
N GLN A 100 7.39 -14.40 -1.71
CA GLN A 100 6.36 -13.55 -1.13
C GLN A 100 6.78 -12.08 -1.17
N SER A 101 5.80 -11.18 -1.20
CA SER A 101 6.04 -9.75 -1.05
C SER A 101 6.61 -9.42 0.33
N GLY A 102 7.68 -8.61 0.36
CA GLY A 102 8.13 -7.94 1.59
C GLY A 102 7.41 -6.61 1.82
N ASP A 103 8.07 -5.66 2.48
CA ASP A 103 7.57 -4.30 2.71
C ASP A 103 7.66 -3.42 1.45
N ILE A 104 6.87 -3.77 0.43
CA ILE A 104 6.80 -3.06 -0.85
C ILE A 104 5.68 -2.02 -0.79
N ALA A 105 6.06 -0.76 -0.88
CA ALA A 105 5.18 0.40 -0.83
C ALA A 105 5.40 1.30 -2.05
N VAL A 106 4.35 1.51 -2.85
CA VAL A 106 4.38 2.42 -4.01
C VAL A 106 3.77 3.76 -3.62
N ARG A 107 4.51 4.85 -3.80
CA ARG A 107 4.02 6.21 -3.52
C ARG A 107 3.40 6.81 -4.78
N LEU A 108 2.23 7.40 -4.62
CA LEU A 108 1.63 8.20 -5.68
C LEU A 108 2.40 9.51 -5.83
N PRO A 109 2.57 10.02 -7.07
CA PRO A 109 3.13 11.34 -7.26
C PRO A 109 2.24 12.42 -6.62
N ASP A 110 2.85 13.57 -6.34
CA ASP A 110 2.09 14.75 -5.97
C ASP A 110 1.20 15.15 -7.13
N VAL A 111 -0.09 15.30 -6.86
CA VAL A 111 -1.08 15.72 -7.85
C VAL A 111 -1.53 17.09 -7.39
N THR A 112 -1.15 18.13 -8.12
CA THR A 112 -1.73 19.46 -7.99
C THR A 112 -3.16 19.39 -8.51
N ILE A 113 -4.13 19.40 -7.60
CA ILE A 113 -5.54 19.53 -7.95
C ILE A 113 -5.74 21.00 -8.35
N GLU A 114 -5.74 21.28 -9.64
CA GLU A 114 -6.15 22.58 -10.15
C GLU A 114 -7.65 22.76 -9.86
N ASP A 115 -7.95 23.76 -9.04
CA ASP A 115 -9.31 24.08 -8.66
C ASP A 115 -10.06 24.72 -9.83
N ARG A 116 -10.74 23.90 -10.65
CA ARG A 116 -11.57 24.37 -11.75
C ARG A 116 -12.83 25.12 -11.30
N SER A 117 -13.12 25.19 -9.99
CA SER A 117 -14.30 25.89 -9.49
C SER A 117 -14.15 27.41 -9.40
N ARG A 118 -12.93 27.94 -9.60
CA ARG A 118 -12.64 29.38 -9.42
C ARG A 118 -12.79 30.25 -10.67
N THR A 119 -13.23 29.68 -11.79
CA THR A 119 -13.54 30.42 -13.03
C THR A 119 -15.04 30.38 -13.31
N ARG A 120 -15.79 31.20 -12.56
CA ARG A 120 -17.05 31.80 -12.97
C ARG A 120 -17.35 33.00 -12.09
#